data_AF-A0AAU4P0Y5-F1
#
_entry.id   AF-A0AAU4P0Y5-F1
#
_cell.length_a   1.000
_cell.length_b   1.000
_cell.length_c   1.000
_cell.angle_alpha   90.00
_cell.angle_beta   90.00
_cell.angle_gamma   90.00
#
_symmetry.space_group_name_H-M   'P 1'
#
loop_
_entity.id
_entity.type
_entity.pdbx_description
1 polymer ?
#
loop_
_entity_poly.entity_id
_entity_poly.type
_entity_poly.pdbx_seq_one_letter_code
_entity_poly.pdbx_strand_id
1 'polypeptide(L)'
;MDHDSRGLGGIPAGNPGFTVAVEIDRPFDQIEPDEYLRLLHQVGDDAARIDRSLLGHARVVLDVPGSGWWVSGQAALHAVDRLAEEWTVLGVETSRSDLWSTSPHMAGSRLPRTRRLPASEGTRYTVIIEIEPYDELVDDVELSDYFRSRERADVVVADNGRRHIIVSRRDWDVSWACQLTAKSLHVISNAWSITRIRTVETAVWKREHSRPRVDNRPTAIPQWQYALRIDGTRCVVVTDKDVDLVNWYAKYTNSDGMSGVEQFFHGPAWLTDDGVANLRRNGDAIDAWIAPLPRGGLLDNITDGYGRVLPVDDSEGTAAWLMESMFDKPAGLIIELGPSDYDPDDEGDVFNAQIHVLDDGVYMVRRSRAVLQRLRLVDHGVEGLELDHWHHDDHFDDCTDGYLFSRDTQLIANACVAWFRQNGVTDERSALGCSYEFVDELPRTS
;
A
#
# COMPACT_ATOMS: atom_id res chain seq x y z
N MET A 1 27.67 -22.39 6.34
CA MET A 1 28.25 -21.91 5.07
C MET A 1 28.00 -20.42 5.08
N ASP A 2 29.06 -19.64 5.24
CA ASP A 2 29.01 -18.18 5.30
C ASP A 2 28.50 -17.65 3.96
N HIS A 3 27.33 -17.00 3.96
CA HIS A 3 26.83 -16.30 2.79
C HIS A 3 27.57 -14.97 2.68
N ASP A 4 28.60 -14.94 1.83
CA ASP A 4 29.28 -13.71 1.43
C ASP A 4 28.25 -12.73 0.82
N SER A 5 27.91 -11.67 1.55
CA SER A 5 26.92 -10.67 1.14
C SER A 5 27.35 -9.81 -0.06
N ARG A 6 28.63 -9.89 -0.46
CA ARG A 6 29.22 -9.02 -1.49
C ARG A 6 28.91 -9.46 -2.92
N GLY A 7 28.52 -10.74 -3.09
CA GLY A 7 28.36 -11.44 -4.37
C GLY A 7 29.45 -11.13 -5.42
N LEU A 8 29.31 -11.75 -6.59
CA LEU A 8 30.33 -11.64 -7.65
C LEU A 8 30.11 -10.35 -8.43
N GLY A 9 31.13 -9.49 -8.49
CA GLY A 9 31.12 -8.30 -9.37
C GLY A 9 30.20 -7.16 -8.92
N GLY A 10 29.91 -7.05 -7.62
CA GLY A 10 29.04 -6.00 -7.06
C GLY A 10 27.54 -6.30 -7.16
N ILE A 11 27.19 -7.58 -7.37
CA ILE A 11 25.82 -8.11 -7.24
C ILE A 11 25.61 -8.51 -5.78
N PRO A 12 24.63 -7.97 -5.04
CA PRO A 12 24.41 -8.36 -3.64
C PRO A 12 24.05 -9.85 -3.50
N ALA A 13 24.36 -10.46 -2.36
CA ALA A 13 23.91 -11.83 -2.09
C ALA A 13 22.39 -11.96 -2.17
N GLY A 14 21.93 -13.10 -2.69
CA GLY A 14 20.52 -13.32 -3.01
C GLY A 14 20.08 -12.68 -4.33
N ASN A 15 20.94 -11.86 -4.95
CA ASN A 15 20.67 -11.17 -6.22
C ASN A 15 19.29 -10.46 -6.24
N PRO A 16 19.02 -9.55 -5.29
CA PRO A 16 17.73 -8.87 -5.19
C PRO A 16 17.45 -7.94 -6.39
N GLY A 17 18.47 -7.62 -7.20
CA GLY A 17 18.39 -6.55 -8.19
C GLY A 17 18.50 -5.16 -7.54
N PHE A 18 18.30 -4.14 -8.36
CA PHE A 18 18.32 -2.74 -7.93
C PHE A 18 17.08 -2.00 -8.42
N THR A 19 16.63 -1.04 -7.62
CA THR A 19 15.60 -0.08 -8.01
C THR A 19 16.23 1.29 -8.09
N VAL A 20 16.00 1.96 -9.22
CA VAL A 20 16.48 3.30 -9.54
C VAL A 20 15.29 4.25 -9.53
N ALA A 21 15.41 5.42 -8.91
CA ALA A 21 14.38 6.45 -8.97
C ALA A 21 14.96 7.82 -9.27
N VAL A 22 14.45 8.51 -10.29
CA VAL A 22 14.83 9.86 -10.67
C VAL A 22 13.73 10.83 -10.25
N GLU A 23 14.03 11.75 -9.33
CA GLU A 23 13.13 12.79 -8.85
C GLU A 23 13.24 14.05 -9.73
N ILE A 24 12.11 14.57 -10.19
CA ILE A 24 12.01 15.77 -11.02
C ILE A 24 11.29 16.91 -10.30
N ASP A 25 11.52 18.16 -10.68
CA ASP A 25 10.89 19.34 -10.11
C ASP A 25 9.46 19.54 -10.66
N ARG A 26 8.61 18.54 -10.43
CA ARG A 26 7.20 18.52 -10.82
C ARG A 26 6.40 17.87 -9.68
N PRO A 27 5.41 18.56 -9.08
CA PRO A 27 4.55 17.94 -8.07
C PRO A 27 3.82 16.71 -8.65
N PHE A 28 3.80 15.61 -7.91
CA PHE A 28 3.21 14.35 -8.36
C PHE A 28 1.70 14.48 -8.62
N ASP A 29 1.01 15.23 -7.77
CA ASP A 29 -0.43 15.53 -7.85
C ASP A 29 -0.82 16.44 -9.03
N GLN A 30 0.17 17.00 -9.73
CA GLN A 30 -0.03 17.86 -10.89
C GLN A 30 0.40 17.20 -12.20
N ILE A 31 0.75 15.91 -12.18
CA ILE A 31 1.08 15.15 -13.39
C ILE A 31 -0.20 14.83 -14.15
N GLU A 32 -0.36 15.45 -15.32
CA GLU A 32 -1.47 15.12 -16.23
C GLU A 32 -1.24 13.76 -16.93
N PRO A 33 -2.29 13.05 -17.37
CA PRO A 33 -2.15 11.74 -18.03
C PRO A 33 -1.16 11.73 -19.22
N ASP A 34 -1.13 12.80 -20.01
CA ASP A 34 -0.19 12.93 -21.13
C ASP A 34 1.25 13.18 -20.67
N GLU A 35 1.45 13.83 -19.52
CA GLU A 35 2.78 13.99 -18.90
C GLU A 35 3.27 12.67 -18.32
N TYR A 36 2.37 11.91 -17.69
CA TYR A 36 2.65 10.56 -17.17
C TYR A 36 3.21 9.65 -18.26
N LEU A 37 2.49 9.54 -19.39
CA LEU A 37 2.93 8.70 -20.52
C LEU A 37 4.24 9.19 -21.14
N ARG A 38 4.45 10.51 -21.22
CA ARG A 38 5.70 11.10 -21.72
C ARG A 38 6.89 10.78 -20.84
N LEU A 39 6.75 10.85 -19.52
CA LEU A 39 7.80 10.51 -18.56
C LEU A 39 8.24 9.04 -18.70
N LEU A 40 7.28 8.12 -18.83
CA LEU A 40 7.58 6.70 -19.06
C LEU A 40 8.23 6.47 -20.43
N HIS A 41 7.75 7.15 -21.46
CA HIS A 41 8.31 7.02 -22.80
C HIS A 41 9.76 7.53 -22.90
N GLN A 42 10.10 8.61 -22.18
CA GLN A 42 11.45 9.19 -22.18
C GLN A 42 12.52 8.25 -21.64
N VAL A 43 12.21 7.51 -20.58
CA VAL A 43 13.15 6.52 -20.01
C VAL A 43 13.22 5.24 -20.84
N GLY A 44 12.18 4.95 -21.63
CA GLY A 44 12.18 3.85 -22.60
C GLY A 44 12.21 2.46 -21.96
N ASP A 45 11.67 2.34 -20.75
CA ASP A 45 11.56 1.08 -20.00
C ASP A 45 10.08 0.79 -19.74
N ASP A 46 9.59 -0.34 -20.27
CA ASP A 46 8.18 -0.73 -20.19
C ASP A 46 7.74 -1.07 -18.76
N ALA A 47 8.69 -1.35 -17.85
CA ALA A 47 8.42 -1.58 -16.43
C ALA A 47 8.53 -0.30 -15.59
N ALA A 48 8.85 0.84 -16.21
CA ALA A 48 8.93 2.11 -15.51
C ALA A 48 7.57 2.49 -14.91
N ARG A 49 7.63 3.10 -13.72
CA ARG A 49 6.46 3.62 -13.01
C ARG A 49 6.75 4.99 -12.41
N ILE A 50 5.72 5.74 -12.06
CA ILE A 50 5.87 7.04 -11.42
C ILE A 50 5.38 6.95 -9.98
N ASP A 51 6.22 7.38 -9.04
CA ASP A 51 5.94 7.46 -7.61
C ASP A 51 6.04 8.89 -7.08
N ARG A 52 5.64 9.06 -5.83
CA ARG A 52 5.76 10.32 -5.09
C ARG A 52 7.04 10.37 -4.26
N SER A 53 7.71 11.52 -4.24
CA SER A 53 8.85 11.80 -3.40
C SER A 53 8.46 12.18 -1.97
N LEU A 54 9.43 12.18 -1.05
CA LEU A 54 9.19 12.63 0.32
C LEU A 54 8.69 14.09 0.38
N LEU A 55 9.06 14.93 -0.60
CA LEU A 55 8.59 16.31 -0.70
C LEU A 55 7.37 16.47 -1.63
N GLY A 56 6.82 15.37 -2.15
CA GLY A 56 5.64 15.39 -3.02
C GLY A 56 5.93 15.53 -4.52
N HIS A 57 7.19 15.48 -4.94
CA HIS A 57 7.54 15.54 -6.36
C HIS A 57 7.36 14.19 -7.05
N ALA A 58 7.19 14.19 -8.38
CA ALA A 58 7.18 12.98 -9.18
C ALA A 58 8.57 12.33 -9.23
N ARG A 59 8.58 11.00 -9.16
CA ARG A 59 9.77 10.15 -9.30
C ARG A 59 9.53 9.10 -10.35
N VAL A 60 10.37 9.04 -11.38
CA VAL A 60 10.35 7.93 -12.34
C VAL A 60 11.18 6.79 -11.77
N VAL A 61 10.57 5.62 -11.58
CA VAL A 61 11.16 4.45 -10.94
C VAL A 61 11.36 3.33 -11.96
N LEU A 62 12.54 2.72 -11.93
CA LEU A 62 13.00 1.66 -12.83
C LEU A 62 13.52 0.48 -12.01
N ASP A 63 13.16 -0.73 -12.38
CA ASP A 63 13.72 -1.95 -11.77
C ASP A 63 14.81 -2.55 -12.69
N VAL A 64 15.97 -2.82 -12.10
CA VAL A 64 17.17 -3.32 -12.78
C VAL A 64 17.52 -4.71 -12.23
N PRO A 65 16.79 -5.77 -12.64
CA PRO A 65 16.90 -7.10 -12.06
C PRO A 65 18.24 -7.76 -12.39
N GLY A 66 18.71 -8.61 -11.48
CA GLY A 66 19.83 -9.52 -11.77
C GLY A 66 21.18 -8.85 -12.02
N SER A 67 21.32 -7.58 -11.65
CA SER A 67 22.44 -6.72 -12.05
C SER A 67 23.34 -6.35 -10.87
N GLY A 68 24.50 -5.75 -11.16
CA GLY A 68 25.43 -5.20 -10.15
C GLY A 68 25.37 -3.68 -10.10
N TRP A 69 25.96 -3.08 -9.07
CA TRP A 69 26.01 -1.62 -8.86
C TRP A 69 26.48 -0.79 -10.07
N TRP A 70 27.36 -1.35 -10.90
CA TRP A 70 27.80 -0.68 -12.13
C TRP A 70 26.67 -0.53 -13.16
N VAL A 71 25.93 -1.61 -13.41
CA VAL A 71 24.84 -1.63 -14.39
C VAL A 71 23.68 -0.77 -13.91
N SER A 72 23.32 -0.86 -12.62
CA SER A 72 22.28 0.00 -12.03
C SER A 72 22.69 1.48 -12.03
N GLY A 73 23.97 1.79 -11.76
CA GLY A 73 24.51 3.14 -11.89
C GLY A 73 24.47 3.69 -13.32
N GLN A 74 24.69 2.85 -14.33
CA GLN A 74 24.53 3.24 -15.74
C GLN A 74 23.06 3.48 -16.11
N ALA A 75 22.15 2.63 -15.63
CA ALA A 75 20.71 2.83 -15.82
C ALA A 75 20.25 4.16 -15.18
N ALA A 76 20.71 4.45 -13.97
CA ALA A 76 20.47 5.73 -13.30
C ALA A 76 21.00 6.92 -14.10
N LEU A 77 22.22 6.84 -14.64
CA LEU A 77 22.79 7.91 -15.45
C LEU A 77 21.99 8.13 -16.75
N HIS A 78 21.64 7.06 -17.46
CA HIS A 78 20.83 7.15 -18.67
C HIS A 78 19.45 7.75 -18.40
N ALA A 79 18.79 7.33 -17.33
CA ALA A 79 17.48 7.87 -16.95
C ALA A 79 17.57 9.37 -16.60
N VAL A 80 18.61 9.78 -15.87
CA VAL A 80 18.87 11.19 -15.57
C VAL A 80 19.13 11.98 -16.85
N ASP A 81 20.00 11.50 -17.73
CA ASP A 81 20.35 12.20 -18.98
C ASP A 81 19.10 12.40 -19.87
N ARG A 82 18.24 11.37 -19.98
CA ARG A 82 16.97 11.45 -20.72
C ARG A 82 15.98 12.42 -20.11
N LEU A 83 15.74 12.31 -18.80
CA LEU A 83 14.76 13.17 -18.13
C LEU A 83 15.24 14.62 -18.06
N ALA A 84 16.55 14.86 -17.96
CA ALA A 84 17.14 16.20 -17.95
C ALA A 84 17.01 16.96 -19.29
N GLU A 85 16.61 16.29 -20.39
CA GLU A 85 16.33 16.95 -21.67
C GLU A 85 15.11 17.89 -21.57
N GLU A 86 14.12 17.54 -20.73
CA GLU A 86 12.86 18.30 -20.60
C GLU A 86 12.53 18.72 -19.16
N TRP A 87 13.04 18.00 -18.16
CA TRP A 87 12.67 18.18 -16.76
C TRP A 87 13.87 18.63 -15.93
N THR A 88 13.60 19.45 -14.91
CA THR A 88 14.63 19.76 -13.91
C THR A 88 14.77 18.57 -12.96
N VAL A 89 15.90 17.87 -13.00
CA VAL A 89 16.18 16.72 -12.12
C VAL A 89 16.65 17.20 -10.74
N LEU A 90 15.87 16.88 -9.72
CA LEU A 90 16.15 17.16 -8.32
C LEU A 90 17.08 16.11 -7.70
N GLY A 91 17.06 14.87 -8.20
CA GLY A 91 17.97 13.84 -7.72
C GLY A 91 17.73 12.47 -8.35
N VAL A 92 18.60 11.54 -8.04
CA VAL A 92 18.48 10.12 -8.38
C VAL A 92 18.91 9.25 -7.20
N GLU A 93 18.17 8.18 -6.98
CA GLU A 93 18.44 7.15 -5.98
C GLU A 93 18.63 5.81 -6.68
N THR A 94 19.55 4.99 -6.19
CA THR A 94 19.73 3.59 -6.57
C THR A 94 19.85 2.79 -5.30
N SER A 95 18.94 1.86 -5.08
CA SER A 95 18.88 1.03 -3.88
C SER A 95 18.81 -0.43 -4.28
N ARG A 96 19.28 -1.33 -3.43
CA ARG A 96 18.90 -2.74 -3.56
C ARG A 96 17.37 -2.84 -3.51
N SER A 97 16.78 -3.65 -4.39
CA SER A 97 15.31 -3.72 -4.52
C SER A 97 14.64 -4.30 -3.27
N ASP A 98 15.28 -5.22 -2.56
CA ASP A 98 14.80 -5.78 -1.29
C ASP A 98 14.75 -4.74 -0.15
N LEU A 99 15.43 -3.60 -0.33
CA LEU A 99 15.44 -2.48 0.60
C LEU A 99 14.68 -1.27 0.05
N TRP A 100 14.12 -1.32 -1.16
CA TRP A 100 13.48 -0.16 -1.79
C TRP A 100 12.26 0.33 -1.02
N SER A 101 11.44 -0.59 -0.51
CA SER A 101 10.27 -0.25 0.31
C SER A 101 10.64 0.48 1.59
N THR A 102 11.87 0.34 2.08
CA THR A 102 12.32 1.02 3.30
C THR A 102 12.61 2.49 3.03
N SER A 103 11.92 3.38 3.74
CA SER A 103 12.17 4.83 3.68
C SER A 103 13.66 5.13 3.91
N PRO A 104 14.28 6.04 3.15
CA PRO A 104 15.68 6.41 3.37
C PRO A 104 15.85 6.90 4.81
N HIS A 105 16.67 6.19 5.57
CA HIS A 105 16.95 6.56 6.94
C HIS A 105 17.92 7.74 6.94
N MET A 106 17.38 8.95 7.07
CA MET A 106 18.22 10.12 7.21
C MET A 106 19.07 10.02 8.48
N ALA A 107 20.28 10.60 8.42
CA ALA A 107 21.14 10.73 9.58
C ALA A 107 20.41 11.53 10.67
N GLY A 108 20.44 11.02 11.91
CA GLY A 108 19.75 11.66 13.03
C GLY A 108 20.14 13.13 13.18
N SER A 109 19.22 13.93 13.75
CA SER A 109 19.33 15.39 13.93
C SER A 109 20.55 15.87 14.73
N ARG A 110 21.34 14.94 15.29
CA ARG A 110 22.63 15.20 15.93
C ARG A 110 23.79 14.81 15.01
N LEU A 111 23.90 15.50 13.88
CA LEU A 111 25.19 15.59 13.19
C LEU A 111 26.25 16.05 14.21
N PRO A 112 27.43 15.41 14.29
CA PRO A 112 28.46 15.81 15.23
C PRO A 112 28.73 17.31 15.11
N ARG A 113 28.50 18.05 16.22
CA ARG A 113 28.69 19.51 16.30
C ARG A 113 30.06 19.98 15.81
N THR A 114 31.03 19.08 15.72
CA THR A 114 32.41 19.32 15.33
C THR A 114 32.66 19.41 13.81
N ARG A 115 31.70 19.06 12.94
CA ARG A 115 31.82 19.30 11.50
C ARG A 115 30.52 19.85 10.95
N ARG A 116 30.39 21.19 10.92
CA ARG A 116 29.35 21.88 10.14
C ARG A 116 29.34 21.30 8.73
N LEU A 117 28.21 20.76 8.28
CA LEU A 117 27.93 20.53 6.86
C LEU A 117 28.42 21.75 6.06
N PRO A 118 28.92 21.59 4.82
CA PRO A 118 29.37 22.72 4.02
C PRO A 118 28.30 23.83 4.00
N ALA A 119 28.62 24.91 4.71
CA ALA A 119 27.68 25.94 5.11
C ALA A 119 27.45 27.00 4.03
N SER A 120 27.59 26.68 2.74
CA SER A 120 27.59 27.71 1.70
C SER A 120 26.44 27.56 0.72
N GLU A 121 25.67 28.63 0.57
CA GLU A 121 25.12 29.09 -0.71
C GLU A 121 26.07 28.65 -1.84
N GLY A 122 25.65 27.71 -2.69
CA GLY A 122 26.42 27.27 -3.85
C GLY A 122 26.80 25.78 -3.92
N THR A 123 26.48 24.92 -2.94
CA THR A 123 26.49 23.46 -3.17
C THR A 123 25.20 23.06 -3.89
N ARG A 124 25.31 22.51 -5.11
CA ARG A 124 24.16 22.14 -5.93
C ARG A 124 23.65 20.73 -5.63
N TYR A 125 24.52 19.72 -5.56
CA TYR A 125 24.14 18.33 -5.28
C TYR A 125 24.96 17.71 -4.13
N THR A 126 24.29 16.86 -3.36
CA THR A 126 24.83 16.02 -2.28
C THR A 126 24.72 14.56 -2.68
N VAL A 127 25.80 13.81 -2.52
CA VAL A 127 25.84 12.34 -2.68
C VAL A 127 25.82 11.69 -1.31
N ILE A 128 25.00 10.67 -1.15
CA ILE A 128 24.80 9.90 0.08
C ILE A 128 24.96 8.43 -0.27
N ILE A 129 25.85 7.73 0.43
CA ILE A 129 26.07 6.30 0.25
C ILE A 129 25.77 5.62 1.59
N GLU A 130 24.72 4.80 1.61
CA GLU A 130 24.36 3.98 2.77
C GLU A 130 25.07 2.63 2.68
N ILE A 131 25.72 2.23 3.77
CA ILE A 131 26.47 0.98 3.89
C ILE A 131 26.05 0.20 5.13
N GLU A 132 26.05 -1.13 5.01
CA GLU A 132 25.86 -2.07 6.11
C GLU A 132 27.21 -2.52 6.69
N PRO A 133 27.33 -2.62 8.03
CA PRO A 133 28.49 -3.23 8.65
C PRO A 133 28.54 -4.73 8.36
N TYR A 134 29.71 -5.23 7.97
CA TYR A 134 29.93 -6.63 7.61
C TYR A 134 30.48 -7.47 8.79
N ASP A 135 31.15 -6.84 9.76
CA ASP A 135 31.75 -7.53 10.91
C ASP A 135 31.83 -6.57 12.11
N GLU A 136 31.62 -7.10 13.33
CA GLU A 136 31.77 -6.34 14.59
C GLU A 136 33.21 -5.84 14.83
N LEU A 137 34.16 -6.25 13.98
CA LEU A 137 35.61 -6.04 14.11
C LEU A 137 36.20 -5.01 13.13
N VAL A 138 35.39 -4.28 12.36
CA VAL A 138 35.93 -3.24 11.49
C VAL A 138 36.25 -1.99 12.32
N ASP A 139 37.51 -1.95 12.79
CA ASP A 139 38.20 -0.76 13.31
C ASP A 139 37.94 0.45 12.39
N ASP A 140 38.02 1.65 12.96
CA ASP A 140 37.86 2.98 12.31
C ASP A 140 38.82 3.18 11.11
N VAL A 141 38.63 2.43 10.03
CA VAL A 141 39.16 2.78 8.71
C VAL A 141 38.45 4.06 8.32
N GLU A 142 39.21 5.15 8.20
CA GLU A 142 38.70 6.44 7.74
C GLU A 142 38.12 6.26 6.33
N LEU A 143 36.80 6.04 6.24
CA LEU A 143 36.05 5.93 4.98
C LEU A 143 36.26 7.16 4.07
N SER A 144 36.76 8.27 4.63
CA SER A 144 37.21 9.44 3.89
C SER A 144 38.38 9.17 2.94
N ASP A 145 39.22 8.16 3.20
CA ASP A 145 40.38 7.82 2.37
C ASP A 145 40.00 7.26 0.99
N TYR A 146 38.76 6.77 0.84
CA TYR A 146 38.23 6.30 -0.44
C TYR A 146 37.83 7.44 -1.38
N PHE A 147 37.72 8.67 -0.86
CA PHE A 147 37.44 9.86 -1.64
C PHE A 147 38.73 10.66 -1.83
N ARG A 148 39.00 11.11 -3.06
CA ARG A 148 40.26 11.83 -3.35
C ARG A 148 40.35 13.08 -2.47
N SER A 149 41.57 13.50 -2.13
CA SER A 149 41.94 14.60 -1.20
C SER A 149 41.29 15.99 -1.41
N ARG A 150 40.41 16.16 -2.40
CA ARG A 150 39.63 17.39 -2.67
C ARG A 150 38.14 17.26 -2.34
N GLU A 151 37.66 16.07 -2.04
CA GLU A 151 36.25 15.82 -1.71
C GLU A 151 36.07 15.81 -0.19
N ARG A 152 35.10 16.59 0.29
CA ARG A 152 34.74 16.56 1.70
C ARG A 152 33.73 15.42 1.88
N ALA A 153 34.21 14.31 2.43
CA ALA A 153 33.39 13.17 2.84
C ALA A 153 33.18 13.20 4.36
N ASP A 154 31.93 13.17 4.79
CA ASP A 154 31.55 13.06 6.20
C ASP A 154 30.86 11.71 6.40
N VAL A 155 31.26 10.98 7.45
CA VAL A 155 30.62 9.70 7.85
C VAL A 155 29.69 9.97 9.01
N VAL A 156 28.46 9.51 8.90
CA VAL A 156 27.43 9.67 9.93
C VAL A 156 26.69 8.36 10.14
N VAL A 157 26.15 8.15 11.34
CA VAL A 157 25.32 6.98 11.65
C VAL A 157 23.86 7.41 11.57
N ALA A 158 23.07 6.69 10.78
CA ALA A 158 21.63 6.91 10.66
C ALA A 158 20.85 6.24 11.79
N ASP A 159 19.58 6.60 11.92
CA ASP A 159 18.73 6.14 13.03
C ASP A 159 18.47 4.63 13.00
N ASN A 160 18.65 3.98 11.85
CA ASN A 160 18.62 2.52 11.70
C ASN A 160 19.95 1.84 12.06
N GLY A 161 20.93 2.59 12.56
CA GLY A 161 22.27 2.10 12.89
C GLY A 161 23.19 1.92 11.68
N ARG A 162 22.72 2.12 10.43
CA ARG A 162 23.56 2.06 9.23
C ARG A 162 24.46 3.28 9.13
N ARG A 163 25.60 3.13 8.46
CA ARG A 163 26.55 4.22 8.23
C ARG A 163 26.25 4.87 6.88
N HIS A 164 26.27 6.20 6.85
CA HIS A 164 26.07 7.01 5.66
C HIS A 164 27.34 7.80 5.40
N ILE A 165 27.83 7.74 4.16
CA ILE A 165 28.90 8.59 3.67
C ILE A 165 28.27 9.71 2.88
N ILE A 166 28.48 10.94 3.31
CA ILE A 166 27.94 12.14 2.68
C ILE A 166 29.08 12.88 2.00
N VAL A 167 28.96 13.07 0.69
CA VAL A 167 29.95 13.79 -0.14
C VAL A 167 29.27 14.95 -0.84
N SER A 168 29.90 16.12 -0.83
CA SER A 168 29.35 17.30 -1.49
C SER A 168 30.42 18.22 -2.05
N ARG A 169 30.12 18.83 -3.21
CA ARG A 169 30.94 19.87 -3.85
C ARG A 169 30.07 20.96 -4.47
N ARG A 170 30.67 22.14 -4.63
CA ARG A 170 30.00 23.35 -5.14
C ARG A 170 29.76 23.33 -6.65
N ASP A 171 30.57 22.59 -7.39
CA ASP A 171 30.65 22.66 -8.85
C ASP A 171 30.05 21.45 -9.58
N TRP A 172 29.28 20.61 -8.88
CA TRP A 172 28.64 19.45 -9.51
C TRP A 172 27.29 19.80 -10.14
N ASP A 173 27.08 19.30 -11.35
CA ASP A 173 25.74 18.96 -11.84
C ASP A 173 25.37 17.53 -11.43
N VAL A 174 24.12 17.14 -11.68
CA VAL A 174 23.61 15.81 -11.31
C VAL A 174 24.39 14.69 -12.00
N SER A 175 24.76 14.86 -13.28
CA SER A 175 25.47 13.85 -14.06
C SER A 175 26.88 13.61 -13.50
N TRP A 176 27.62 14.66 -13.19
CA TRP A 176 28.94 14.57 -12.55
C TRP A 176 28.90 13.95 -11.16
N ALA A 177 27.90 14.30 -10.35
CA ALA A 177 27.72 13.70 -9.03
C ALA A 177 27.41 12.20 -9.12
N CYS A 178 26.57 11.79 -10.09
CA CYS A 178 26.31 10.38 -10.39
C CYS A 178 27.56 9.63 -10.86
N GLN A 179 28.32 10.21 -11.79
CA GLN A 179 29.54 9.59 -12.33
C GLN A 179 30.63 9.40 -11.28
N LEU A 180 30.81 10.37 -10.39
CA LEU A 180 31.77 10.21 -9.29
C LEU A 180 31.36 9.03 -8.40
N THR A 181 30.07 8.94 -8.09
CA THR A 181 29.57 7.85 -7.27
C THR A 181 29.81 6.50 -7.93
N ALA A 182 29.43 6.34 -9.20
CA ALA A 182 29.70 5.13 -9.98
C ALA A 182 31.18 4.69 -9.95
N LYS A 183 32.12 5.64 -9.96
CA LYS A 183 33.57 5.37 -9.89
C LYS A 183 34.03 4.98 -8.47
N SER A 184 33.56 5.68 -7.44
CA SER A 184 33.93 5.41 -6.05
C SER A 184 33.32 4.10 -5.53
N LEU A 185 32.19 3.65 -6.11
CA LEU A 185 31.54 2.39 -5.75
C LEU A 185 32.45 1.18 -5.93
N HIS A 186 33.30 1.15 -6.95
CA HIS A 186 34.17 0.00 -7.19
C HIS A 186 35.11 -0.28 -6.00
N VAL A 187 35.52 0.78 -5.29
CA VAL A 187 36.43 0.63 -4.14
C VAL A 187 35.63 0.36 -2.86
N ILE A 188 34.50 1.04 -2.67
CA ILE A 188 33.63 0.86 -1.49
C ILE A 188 33.01 -0.54 -1.49
N SER A 189 32.50 -1.03 -2.63
CA SER A 189 31.83 -2.34 -2.75
C SER A 189 32.75 -3.52 -2.46
N ASN A 190 34.07 -3.34 -2.60
CA ASN A 190 35.05 -4.37 -2.26
C ASN A 190 35.23 -4.52 -0.74
N ALA A 191 34.97 -3.45 0.02
CA ALA A 191 35.18 -3.39 1.47
C ALA A 191 33.87 -3.40 2.29
N TRP A 192 32.77 -2.91 1.71
CA TRP A 192 31.49 -2.68 2.39
C TRP A 192 30.31 -3.13 1.52
N SER A 193 29.25 -3.63 2.17
CA SER A 193 27.95 -3.85 1.53
C SER A 193 27.25 -2.51 1.38
N ILE A 194 27.09 -2.03 0.14
CA ILE A 194 26.31 -0.83 -0.16
C ILE A 194 24.85 -1.25 -0.28
N THR A 195 23.97 -0.52 0.38
CA THR A 195 22.52 -0.73 0.31
C THR A 195 21.85 0.30 -0.59
N ARG A 196 22.34 1.54 -0.56
CA ARG A 196 21.71 2.66 -1.25
C ARG A 196 22.70 3.74 -1.61
N ILE A 197 22.44 4.38 -2.73
CA ILE A 197 23.13 5.56 -3.22
C ILE A 197 22.10 6.59 -3.59
N ARG A 198 22.31 7.83 -3.16
CA ARG A 198 21.45 8.93 -3.54
C ARG A 198 22.27 10.15 -3.90
N THR A 199 22.04 10.68 -5.10
CA THR A 199 22.51 12.00 -5.52
C THR A 199 21.30 12.91 -5.54
N VAL A 200 21.29 13.98 -4.75
CA VAL A 200 20.10 14.84 -4.62
C VAL A 200 20.52 16.29 -4.45
N GLU A 201 19.71 17.21 -4.94
CA GLU A 201 19.93 18.64 -4.78
C GLU A 201 20.07 18.95 -3.29
N THR A 202 21.12 19.70 -2.92
CA THR A 202 21.43 19.96 -1.52
C THR A 202 20.28 20.69 -0.80
N ALA A 203 19.51 21.52 -1.52
CA ALA A 203 18.33 22.19 -0.97
C ALA A 203 17.18 21.22 -0.69
N VAL A 204 16.93 20.25 -1.58
CA VAL A 204 15.95 19.17 -1.38
C VAL A 204 16.34 18.33 -0.17
N TRP A 205 17.59 17.86 -0.11
CA TRP A 205 18.10 17.09 1.00
C TRP A 205 17.97 17.79 2.36
N LYS A 206 18.27 19.10 2.41
CA LYS A 206 18.10 19.92 3.62
C LYS A 206 16.63 20.04 4.03
N ARG A 207 15.73 20.23 3.06
CA ARG A 207 14.27 20.28 3.31
C ARG A 207 13.77 18.97 3.90
N GLU A 208 14.18 17.85 3.34
CA GLU A 208 13.87 16.51 3.86
C GLU A 208 14.40 16.30 5.29
N HIS A 209 15.61 16.76 5.60
CA HIS A 209 16.17 16.71 6.96
C HIS A 209 15.49 17.65 7.95
N SER A 210 15.00 18.80 7.47
CA SER A 210 14.35 19.82 8.30
C SER A 210 12.88 19.55 8.57
N ARG A 211 12.24 18.69 7.76
CA ARG A 211 10.87 18.26 8.02
C ARG A 211 10.86 17.52 9.36
N PRO A 212 10.05 17.94 10.36
CA PRO A 212 9.74 17.04 11.45
C PRO A 212 9.18 15.78 10.80
N ARG A 213 9.80 14.62 11.05
CA ARG A 213 9.18 13.34 10.75
C ARG A 213 7.90 13.32 11.56
N VAL A 214 6.78 13.73 10.95
CA VAL A 214 5.48 13.38 11.50
C VAL A 214 5.48 11.87 11.40
N ASP A 215 5.49 11.21 12.56
CA ASP A 215 5.41 9.76 12.63
C ASP A 215 3.99 9.40 12.17
N ASN A 216 3.80 9.32 10.85
CA ASN A 216 2.54 8.94 10.20
C ASN A 216 2.29 7.42 10.32
N ARG A 217 3.08 6.72 11.15
CA ARG A 217 2.79 5.35 11.51
C ARG A 217 1.43 5.32 12.20
N PRO A 218 0.53 4.43 11.77
CA PRO A 218 -0.80 4.37 12.33
C PRO A 218 -0.74 4.06 13.83
N THR A 219 -1.47 4.85 14.62
CA THR A 219 -1.65 4.60 16.05
C THR A 219 -2.87 3.78 16.39
N ALA A 220 -3.81 3.70 15.46
CA ALA A 220 -5.03 2.89 15.48
C ALA A 220 -5.17 2.21 14.11
N ILE A 221 -6.06 1.21 14.01
CA ILE A 221 -6.35 0.57 12.73
C ILE A 221 -6.81 1.66 11.73
N PRO A 222 -6.13 1.82 10.57
CA PRO A 222 -6.54 2.79 9.57
C PRO A 222 -7.81 2.30 8.87
N GLN A 223 -8.55 3.21 8.25
CA GLN A 223 -9.73 2.83 7.48
C GLN A 223 -9.34 1.90 6.31
N TRP A 224 -9.95 0.72 6.27
CA TRP A 224 -9.60 -0.34 5.33
C TRP A 224 -10.85 -0.99 4.75
N GLN A 225 -10.73 -1.58 3.55
CA GLN A 225 -11.81 -2.30 2.87
C GLN A 225 -11.23 -3.50 2.10
N TYR A 226 -12.07 -4.51 1.83
CA TYR A 226 -11.73 -5.53 0.84
C TYR A 226 -12.03 -5.03 -0.56
N ALA A 227 -11.11 -5.28 -1.50
CA ALA A 227 -11.28 -4.97 -2.90
C ALA A 227 -10.91 -6.18 -3.76
N LEU A 228 -11.60 -6.33 -4.90
CA LEU A 228 -11.28 -7.37 -5.88
C LEU A 228 -10.47 -6.79 -7.03
N ARG A 229 -9.38 -7.48 -7.39
CA ARG A 229 -8.69 -7.27 -8.67
C ARG A 229 -9.51 -7.84 -9.83
N ILE A 230 -9.07 -7.50 -11.05
CA ILE A 230 -9.65 -8.03 -12.30
C ILE A 230 -9.51 -9.55 -12.38
N ASP A 231 -8.41 -10.11 -11.86
CA ASP A 231 -8.15 -11.55 -11.82
C ASP A 231 -8.91 -12.28 -10.69
N GLY A 232 -9.73 -11.57 -9.92
CA GLY A 232 -10.48 -12.10 -8.79
C GLY A 232 -9.66 -12.25 -7.50
N THR A 233 -8.40 -11.80 -7.49
CA THR A 233 -7.60 -11.73 -6.25
C THR A 233 -8.23 -10.72 -5.29
N ARG A 234 -8.45 -11.16 -4.05
CA ARG A 234 -8.92 -10.32 -2.96
C ARG A 234 -7.74 -9.53 -2.41
N CYS A 235 -7.94 -8.25 -2.11
CA CYS A 235 -6.94 -7.39 -1.51
C CYS A 235 -7.55 -6.65 -0.33
N VAL A 236 -6.72 -6.32 0.66
CA VAL A 236 -6.99 -5.28 1.64
C VAL A 236 -6.49 -3.97 1.07
N VAL A 237 -7.35 -2.95 1.08
CA VAL A 237 -7.04 -1.60 0.60
C VAL A 237 -7.24 -0.62 1.75
N VAL A 238 -6.21 0.16 2.05
CA VAL A 238 -6.25 1.27 3.01
C VAL A 238 -6.21 2.57 2.22
N THR A 239 -7.29 3.33 2.29
CA THR A 239 -7.50 4.58 1.52
C THR A 239 -7.05 5.83 2.26
N ASP A 240 -6.68 5.69 3.54
CA ASP A 240 -6.15 6.78 4.35
C ASP A 240 -4.77 7.22 3.84
N LYS A 241 -4.73 8.41 3.22
CA LYS A 241 -3.54 8.98 2.59
C LYS A 241 -2.54 9.53 3.60
N ASP A 242 -2.95 9.72 4.84
CA ASP A 242 -2.11 10.30 5.88
C ASP A 242 -1.32 9.23 6.63
N VAL A 243 -1.60 7.94 6.40
CA VAL A 243 -0.96 6.81 7.06
C VAL A 243 0.20 6.25 6.23
N ASP A 244 1.32 5.97 6.90
CA ASP A 244 2.47 5.29 6.32
C ASP A 244 2.49 3.81 6.72
N LEU A 245 2.18 2.94 5.76
CA LEU A 245 2.21 1.48 5.89
C LEU A 245 3.48 0.84 5.29
N VAL A 246 4.55 1.60 5.07
CA VAL A 246 5.86 1.03 4.75
C VAL A 246 6.28 0.03 5.84
N ASN A 247 6.61 -1.20 5.41
CA ASN A 247 6.97 -2.33 6.29
C ASN A 247 5.85 -2.77 7.24
N TRP A 248 4.59 -2.47 6.90
CA TRP A 248 3.44 -3.08 7.55
C TRP A 248 2.92 -4.26 6.73
N TYR A 249 2.24 -5.17 7.42
CA TYR A 249 1.76 -6.44 6.90
C TYR A 249 0.30 -6.64 7.30
N ALA A 250 -0.49 -7.13 6.34
CA ALA A 250 -1.81 -7.69 6.57
C ALA A 250 -1.64 -9.13 7.06
N LYS A 251 -1.95 -9.39 8.33
CA LYS A 251 -2.02 -10.75 8.85
C LYS A 251 -3.43 -11.27 8.65
N TYR A 252 -3.55 -12.48 8.12
CA TYR A 252 -4.85 -13.04 7.78
C TYR A 252 -4.97 -14.51 8.19
N THR A 253 -6.19 -15.00 8.29
CA THR A 253 -6.53 -16.42 8.43
C THR A 253 -7.31 -16.89 7.21
N ASN A 254 -6.85 -17.94 6.53
CA ASN A 254 -7.50 -18.47 5.33
C ASN A 254 -8.71 -19.37 5.65
N SER A 255 -9.40 -19.83 4.61
CA SER A 255 -10.56 -20.72 4.75
C SER A 255 -10.25 -22.06 5.43
N ASP A 256 -8.99 -22.48 5.44
CA ASP A 256 -8.52 -23.71 6.08
C ASP A 256 -8.08 -23.47 7.54
N GLY A 257 -8.25 -22.25 8.06
CA GLY A 257 -7.81 -21.86 9.40
C GLY A 257 -6.30 -21.62 9.53
N MET A 258 -5.56 -21.58 8.42
CA MET A 258 -4.12 -21.30 8.42
C MET A 258 -3.88 -19.79 8.37
N SER A 259 -3.05 -19.29 9.28
CA SER A 259 -2.63 -17.89 9.26
C SER A 259 -1.51 -17.65 8.23
N GLY A 260 -1.53 -16.49 7.60
CA GLY A 260 -0.49 -15.97 6.73
C GLY A 260 -0.27 -14.47 6.92
N VAL A 261 0.72 -13.93 6.21
CA VAL A 261 1.06 -12.50 6.23
C VAL A 261 1.40 -12.02 4.82
N GLU A 262 0.90 -10.85 4.45
CA GLU A 262 1.13 -10.23 3.15
C GLU A 262 1.53 -8.77 3.35
N GLN A 263 2.55 -8.31 2.62
CA GLN A 263 3.09 -6.97 2.81
C GLN A 263 2.24 -5.92 2.10
N PHE A 264 2.02 -4.78 2.75
CA PHE A 264 1.42 -3.63 2.08
C PHE A 264 2.41 -3.00 1.08
N PHE A 265 1.91 -2.69 -0.10
CA PHE A 265 2.60 -1.87 -1.10
C PHE A 265 1.72 -0.70 -1.51
N HIS A 266 2.33 0.37 -1.99
CA HIS A 266 1.60 1.54 -2.48
C HIS A 266 1.21 1.32 -3.95
N GLY A 267 -0.06 1.56 -4.29
CA GLY A 267 -0.55 1.35 -5.65
C GLY A 267 -1.89 2.02 -5.94
N PRO A 268 -2.33 2.00 -7.21
CA PRO A 268 -3.59 2.62 -7.60
C PRO A 268 -4.79 1.76 -7.19
N ALA A 269 -5.80 2.42 -6.62
CA ALA A 269 -7.15 1.89 -6.40
C ALA A 269 -8.18 2.87 -6.99
N TRP A 270 -9.45 2.47 -7.00
CA TRP A 270 -10.55 3.33 -7.45
C TRP A 270 -11.66 3.36 -6.42
N LEU A 271 -12.20 4.55 -6.17
CA LEU A 271 -13.29 4.76 -5.24
C LEU A 271 -14.56 5.08 -6.03
N THR A 272 -15.61 4.33 -5.76
CA THR A 272 -16.94 4.60 -6.30
C THR A 272 -17.62 5.75 -5.56
N ASP A 273 -18.71 6.29 -6.11
CA ASP A 273 -19.48 7.39 -5.49
C ASP A 273 -20.02 6.99 -4.10
N ASP A 274 -20.27 5.70 -3.90
CA ASP A 274 -20.69 5.04 -2.66
C ASP A 274 -19.53 4.72 -1.70
N GLY A 275 -18.31 5.17 -2.01
CA GLY A 275 -17.17 5.05 -1.10
C GLY A 275 -16.55 3.64 -1.03
N VAL A 276 -16.89 2.77 -1.99
CA VAL A 276 -16.35 1.41 -2.09
C VAL A 276 -15.09 1.40 -2.94
N ALA A 277 -13.97 1.00 -2.34
CA ALA A 277 -12.69 0.83 -3.01
C ALA A 277 -12.68 -0.44 -3.86
N ASN A 278 -12.18 -0.34 -5.09
CA ASN A 278 -12.01 -1.45 -6.01
C ASN A 278 -10.68 -1.35 -6.77
N LEU A 279 -10.26 -2.46 -7.38
CA LEU A 279 -9.04 -2.56 -8.19
C LEU A 279 -9.37 -2.88 -9.66
N ARG A 280 -10.54 -2.43 -10.15
CA ARG A 280 -11.08 -2.73 -11.49
C ARG A 280 -11.26 -1.50 -12.38
N ARG A 281 -10.75 -0.34 -11.97
CA ARG A 281 -10.85 0.92 -12.73
C ARG A 281 -12.27 1.47 -12.84
N ASN A 282 -13.11 1.22 -11.85
CA ASN A 282 -14.45 1.80 -11.77
C ASN A 282 -14.48 2.91 -10.71
N GLY A 283 -14.89 4.12 -11.07
CA GLY A 283 -14.88 5.30 -10.19
C GLY A 283 -13.61 6.14 -10.29
N ASP A 284 -13.37 6.98 -9.29
CA ASP A 284 -12.26 7.92 -9.24
C ASP A 284 -10.96 7.25 -8.80
N ALA A 285 -9.87 7.49 -9.52
CA ALA A 285 -8.57 6.94 -9.20
C ALA A 285 -8.00 7.57 -7.91
N ILE A 286 -7.52 6.72 -7.00
CA ILE A 286 -6.89 7.11 -5.75
C ILE A 286 -5.57 6.36 -5.52
N ASP A 287 -4.65 7.01 -4.82
CA ASP A 287 -3.49 6.36 -4.21
C ASP A 287 -3.93 5.62 -2.95
N ALA A 288 -3.53 4.35 -2.80
CA ALA A 288 -3.87 3.53 -1.64
C ALA A 288 -2.75 2.55 -1.26
N TRP A 289 -2.78 2.06 -0.03
CA TRP A 289 -1.98 0.90 0.38
C TRP A 289 -2.74 -0.38 0.13
N ILE A 290 -2.09 -1.36 -0.48
CA ILE A 290 -2.71 -2.59 -0.96
C ILE A 290 -1.91 -3.79 -0.45
N ALA A 291 -2.61 -4.79 0.10
CA ALA A 291 -2.05 -6.10 0.41
C ALA A 291 -2.93 -7.20 -0.21
N PRO A 292 -2.41 -8.09 -1.06
CA PRO A 292 -3.19 -9.20 -1.60
C PRO A 292 -3.48 -10.20 -0.50
N LEU A 293 -4.63 -10.86 -0.56
CA LEU A 293 -5.00 -11.96 0.31
C LEU A 293 -5.37 -13.18 -0.53
N PRO A 294 -5.06 -14.40 -0.07
CA PRO A 294 -5.58 -15.59 -0.71
C PRO A 294 -7.11 -15.61 -0.65
N ARG A 295 -7.72 -16.36 -1.56
CA ARG A 295 -9.17 -16.48 -1.66
C ARG A 295 -9.75 -16.95 -0.32
N GLY A 296 -10.72 -16.21 0.21
CA GLY A 296 -11.34 -16.48 1.51
C GLY A 296 -10.49 -16.10 2.73
N GLY A 297 -9.30 -15.51 2.55
CA GLY A 297 -8.47 -15.03 3.65
C GLY A 297 -9.07 -13.81 4.34
N LEU A 298 -9.24 -13.88 5.66
CA LEU A 298 -9.77 -12.82 6.51
C LEU A 298 -8.64 -12.07 7.18
N LEU A 299 -8.63 -10.75 7.07
CA LEU A 299 -7.71 -9.88 7.78
C LEU A 299 -7.97 -9.97 9.28
N ASP A 300 -6.96 -10.40 10.03
CA ASP A 300 -6.97 -10.49 11.49
C ASP A 300 -6.44 -9.19 12.13
N ASN A 301 -5.37 -8.63 11.56
CA ASN A 301 -4.72 -7.41 12.05
C ASN A 301 -3.74 -6.83 11.02
N ILE A 302 -3.34 -5.58 11.26
CA ILE A 302 -2.25 -4.89 10.56
C ILE A 302 -1.06 -4.76 11.52
N THR A 303 0.13 -5.23 11.12
CA THR A 303 1.33 -5.29 11.99
C THR A 303 2.57 -4.71 11.32
N ASP A 304 3.46 -4.08 12.09
CA ASP A 304 4.66 -3.38 11.57
C ASP A 304 5.93 -4.26 11.46
N GLY A 305 5.81 -5.57 11.67
CA GLY A 305 6.95 -6.51 11.68
C GLY A 305 7.92 -6.36 12.87
N TYR A 306 7.80 -5.29 13.66
CA TYR A 306 8.59 -5.03 14.87
C TYR A 306 7.81 -5.33 16.17
N GLY A 307 6.59 -5.87 16.03
CA GLY A 307 5.75 -6.34 17.13
C GLY A 307 4.58 -5.42 17.48
N ARG A 308 4.38 -4.31 16.76
CA ARG A 308 3.16 -3.52 16.89
C ARG A 308 2.03 -4.22 16.14
N VAL A 309 0.87 -4.31 16.77
CA VAL A 309 -0.32 -4.95 16.21
C VAL A 309 -1.49 -3.98 16.34
N LEU A 310 -2.15 -3.72 15.22
CA LEU A 310 -3.42 -2.99 15.14
C LEU A 310 -4.50 -4.04 14.88
N PRO A 311 -5.23 -4.47 15.92
CA PRO A 311 -6.27 -5.49 15.76
C PRO A 311 -7.40 -4.94 14.88
N VAL A 312 -7.91 -5.78 14.01
CA VAL A 312 -9.19 -5.53 13.34
C VAL A 312 -10.29 -5.98 14.31
N ASP A 313 -11.32 -5.15 14.48
CA ASP A 313 -12.52 -5.55 15.21
C ASP A 313 -13.32 -6.55 14.37
N ASP A 314 -13.78 -7.65 14.96
CA ASP A 314 -14.57 -8.67 14.28
C ASP A 314 -15.84 -8.08 13.63
N SER A 315 -16.46 -7.08 14.29
CA SER A 315 -17.55 -6.26 13.72
C SER A 315 -17.15 -5.62 12.37
N GLU A 316 -15.97 -4.99 12.32
CA GLU A 316 -15.45 -4.33 11.11
C GLU A 316 -15.09 -5.36 10.03
N GLY A 317 -14.50 -6.49 10.44
CA GLY A 317 -14.19 -7.60 9.54
C GLY A 317 -15.44 -8.19 8.87
N THR A 318 -16.51 -8.37 9.64
CA THR A 318 -17.81 -8.85 9.14
C THR A 318 -18.46 -7.84 8.21
N ALA A 319 -18.48 -6.55 8.56
CA ALA A 319 -19.02 -5.51 7.69
C ALA A 319 -18.26 -5.43 6.35
N ALA A 320 -16.93 -5.44 6.40
CA ALA A 320 -16.09 -5.41 5.20
C ALA A 320 -16.32 -6.62 4.29
N TRP A 321 -16.52 -7.81 4.87
CA TRP A 321 -16.89 -8.99 4.10
C TRP A 321 -18.28 -8.88 3.45
N LEU A 322 -19.29 -8.36 4.16
CA LEU A 322 -20.63 -8.18 3.60
C LEU A 322 -20.61 -7.21 2.42
N MET A 323 -19.87 -6.10 2.53
CA MET A 323 -19.70 -5.14 1.43
C MET A 323 -19.12 -5.81 0.18
N GLU A 324 -18.05 -6.60 0.32
CA GLU A 324 -17.48 -7.35 -0.79
C GLU A 324 -18.47 -8.38 -1.38
N SER A 325 -19.27 -9.00 -0.52
CA SER A 325 -20.25 -10.01 -0.92
C SER A 325 -21.35 -9.43 -1.82
N MET A 326 -21.60 -8.13 -1.68
CA MET A 326 -22.56 -7.34 -2.47
C MET A 326 -21.96 -6.72 -3.74
N PHE A 327 -20.64 -6.51 -3.77
CA PHE A 327 -19.98 -5.81 -4.87
C PHE A 327 -20.13 -6.54 -6.22
N ASP A 328 -20.58 -5.80 -7.24
CA ASP A 328 -20.72 -6.25 -8.64
C ASP A 328 -21.60 -7.52 -8.76
N LYS A 329 -22.69 -7.56 -7.99
CA LYS A 329 -23.65 -8.67 -7.99
C LYS A 329 -24.90 -8.33 -8.82
N PRO A 330 -25.48 -9.32 -9.52
CA PRO A 330 -26.68 -9.11 -10.30
C PRO A 330 -27.89 -8.89 -9.39
N ALA A 331 -28.88 -8.14 -9.90
CA ALA A 331 -30.20 -8.06 -9.28
C ALA A 331 -30.83 -9.46 -9.12
N GLY A 332 -31.50 -9.65 -7.99
CA GLY A 332 -32.10 -10.90 -7.55
C GLY A 332 -31.17 -11.84 -6.77
N LEU A 333 -29.90 -11.49 -6.55
CA LEU A 333 -29.08 -12.18 -5.56
C LEU A 333 -29.68 -12.02 -4.15
N ILE A 334 -29.77 -13.13 -3.42
CA ILE A 334 -30.16 -13.15 -2.01
C ILE A 334 -28.97 -13.64 -1.17
N ILE A 335 -28.67 -12.89 -0.09
CA ILE A 335 -27.68 -13.26 0.94
C ILE A 335 -28.44 -13.47 2.24
N GLU A 336 -28.36 -14.67 2.82
CA GLU A 336 -29.00 -15.02 4.09
C GLU A 336 -27.93 -15.13 5.18
N LEU A 337 -28.16 -14.44 6.30
CA LEU A 337 -27.26 -14.37 7.46
C LEU A 337 -27.99 -14.84 8.71
N GLY A 338 -27.38 -15.70 9.51
CA GLY A 338 -27.94 -16.17 10.77
C GLY A 338 -26.91 -16.95 11.60
N PRO A 339 -27.31 -17.54 12.73
CA PRO A 339 -26.42 -18.37 13.54
C PRO A 339 -25.95 -19.60 12.75
N SER A 340 -24.64 -19.86 12.76
CA SER A 340 -24.05 -21.02 12.06
C SER A 340 -24.41 -22.36 12.69
N ASP A 341 -24.76 -22.36 13.97
CA ASP A 341 -25.16 -23.49 14.79
C ASP A 341 -26.68 -23.64 14.92
N TYR A 342 -27.45 -23.00 14.03
CA TYR A 342 -28.91 -23.08 14.01
C TYR A 342 -29.41 -24.54 14.03
N ASP A 343 -30.24 -24.85 15.03
CA ASP A 343 -30.97 -26.11 15.15
C ASP A 343 -32.48 -25.82 14.96
N PRO A 344 -33.13 -26.40 13.93
CA PRO A 344 -34.56 -26.19 13.69
C PRO A 344 -35.46 -26.76 14.78
N ASP A 345 -34.95 -27.63 15.66
CA ASP A 345 -35.70 -28.19 16.79
C ASP A 345 -35.61 -27.32 18.06
N ASP A 346 -34.80 -26.24 18.06
CA ASP A 346 -34.74 -25.28 19.17
C ASP A 346 -35.93 -24.29 19.11
N GLU A 347 -36.61 -24.11 20.26
CA GLU A 347 -37.79 -23.24 20.39
C GLU A 347 -37.42 -21.77 20.67
N GLY A 348 -36.14 -21.41 20.60
CA GLY A 348 -35.62 -20.05 20.82
C GLY A 348 -35.84 -19.07 19.66
N ASP A 349 -35.65 -17.77 19.93
CA ASP A 349 -35.61 -16.74 18.91
C ASP A 349 -34.42 -16.98 17.96
N VAL A 350 -34.68 -16.90 16.65
CA VAL A 350 -33.66 -17.05 15.59
C VAL A 350 -33.40 -15.68 14.98
N PHE A 351 -32.42 -14.97 15.50
CA PHE A 351 -32.01 -13.70 14.93
C PHE A 351 -31.30 -13.93 13.59
N ASN A 352 -31.86 -13.39 12.52
CA ASN A 352 -31.31 -13.51 11.17
C ASN A 352 -31.54 -12.22 10.38
N ALA A 353 -30.81 -12.09 9.28
CA ALA A 353 -30.93 -11.00 8.34
C ALA A 353 -30.84 -11.53 6.90
N GLN A 354 -31.50 -10.85 5.98
CA GLN A 354 -31.49 -11.19 4.57
C GLN A 354 -31.26 -9.93 3.74
N ILE A 355 -30.32 -9.99 2.81
CA ILE A 355 -30.00 -8.92 1.87
C ILE A 355 -30.46 -9.36 0.48
N HIS A 356 -31.25 -8.53 -0.19
CA HIS A 356 -31.63 -8.71 -1.59
C HIS A 356 -30.98 -7.63 -2.43
N VAL A 357 -30.35 -8.02 -3.54
CA VAL A 357 -29.86 -7.09 -4.55
C VAL A 357 -31.02 -6.75 -5.49
N LEU A 358 -31.37 -5.47 -5.59
CA LEU A 358 -32.40 -4.95 -6.49
C LEU A 358 -31.76 -4.30 -7.74
N ASP A 359 -32.59 -3.77 -8.63
CA ASP A 359 -32.12 -3.01 -9.78
C ASP A 359 -31.38 -1.72 -9.35
N ASP A 360 -30.61 -1.12 -10.27
CA ASP A 360 -29.88 0.14 -10.08
C ASP A 360 -28.96 0.20 -8.83
N GLY A 361 -28.43 -0.96 -8.43
CA GLY A 361 -27.47 -1.08 -7.33
C GLY A 361 -28.07 -0.83 -5.94
N VAL A 362 -29.40 -0.92 -5.79
CA VAL A 362 -30.07 -0.79 -4.50
C VAL A 362 -30.08 -2.15 -3.79
N TYR A 363 -29.87 -2.14 -2.48
CA TYR A 363 -29.95 -3.30 -1.61
C TYR A 363 -31.13 -3.15 -0.66
N MET A 364 -31.89 -4.22 -0.49
CA MET A 364 -32.93 -4.33 0.53
C MET A 364 -32.45 -5.23 1.67
N VAL A 365 -32.41 -4.69 2.89
CA VAL A 365 -32.16 -5.45 4.11
C VAL A 365 -33.47 -5.73 4.83
N ARG A 366 -33.61 -6.98 5.25
CA ARG A 366 -34.65 -7.46 6.16
C ARG A 366 -33.98 -8.11 7.35
N ARG A 367 -34.58 -7.95 8.53
CA ARG A 367 -34.13 -8.60 9.76
C ARG A 367 -35.31 -9.24 10.48
N SER A 368 -35.06 -10.30 11.23
CA SER A 368 -36.10 -10.99 11.99
C SER A 368 -35.54 -11.72 13.20
N ARG A 369 -36.44 -12.03 14.14
CA ARG A 369 -36.24 -12.93 15.29
C ARG A 369 -36.79 -14.34 15.06
N ALA A 370 -37.33 -14.60 13.87
CA ALA A 370 -37.77 -15.91 13.42
C ALA A 370 -37.19 -16.19 12.04
N VAL A 371 -37.09 -17.45 11.63
CA VAL A 371 -36.54 -17.83 10.31
C VAL A 371 -37.28 -17.07 9.20
N LEU A 372 -36.54 -16.22 8.48
CA LEU A 372 -37.09 -15.48 7.35
C LEU A 372 -37.39 -16.44 6.19
N GLN A 373 -38.62 -16.37 5.69
CA GLN A 373 -38.92 -16.91 4.37
C GLN A 373 -38.35 -16.01 3.29
N ARG A 374 -37.95 -16.63 2.19
CA ARG A 374 -37.51 -15.94 0.98
C ARG A 374 -38.68 -15.23 0.33
N LEU A 375 -38.54 -13.92 0.14
CA LEU A 375 -39.51 -13.16 -0.63
C LEU A 375 -39.38 -13.51 -2.11
N ARG A 376 -40.53 -13.75 -2.74
CA ARG A 376 -40.64 -13.86 -4.20
C ARG A 376 -41.16 -12.53 -4.72
N LEU A 377 -40.24 -11.63 -5.04
CA LEU A 377 -40.58 -10.33 -5.60
C LEU A 377 -41.14 -10.50 -7.02
N VAL A 378 -42.12 -9.67 -7.38
CA VAL A 378 -42.73 -9.65 -8.73
C VAL A 378 -41.72 -9.11 -9.75
N ASP A 379 -40.97 -8.09 -9.36
CA ASP A 379 -39.82 -7.52 -10.07
C ASP A 379 -38.80 -6.98 -9.04
N HIS A 380 -37.65 -6.50 -9.52
CA HIS A 380 -36.59 -5.91 -8.70
C HIS A 380 -36.51 -4.39 -8.88
N GLY A 381 -37.57 -3.78 -9.38
CA GLY A 381 -37.60 -2.35 -9.67
C GLY A 381 -37.54 -1.51 -8.40
N VAL A 382 -36.87 -0.36 -8.50
CA VAL A 382 -36.62 0.51 -7.34
C VAL A 382 -37.38 1.84 -7.41
N GLU A 383 -38.25 1.99 -8.41
CA GLU A 383 -39.02 3.21 -8.61
C GLU A 383 -39.99 3.45 -7.44
N GLY A 384 -39.87 4.63 -6.81
CA GLY A 384 -40.72 5.04 -5.69
C GLY A 384 -40.26 4.58 -4.31
N LEU A 385 -39.12 3.87 -4.20
CA LEU A 385 -38.55 3.51 -2.90
C LEU A 385 -37.87 4.71 -2.23
N GLU A 386 -38.13 4.89 -0.94
CA GLU A 386 -37.38 5.83 -0.10
C GLU A 386 -36.12 5.15 0.45
N LEU A 387 -34.97 5.67 0.05
CA LEU A 387 -33.65 5.14 0.39
C LEU A 387 -33.14 5.72 1.71
N ASP A 388 -32.21 5.01 2.34
CA ASP A 388 -31.49 5.40 3.56
C ASP A 388 -32.40 5.66 4.78
N HIS A 389 -33.59 5.06 4.74
CA HIS A 389 -34.59 5.12 5.80
C HIS A 389 -35.01 3.70 6.20
N TRP A 390 -35.12 3.45 7.52
CA TRP A 390 -35.64 2.18 8.02
C TRP A 390 -37.17 2.25 8.14
N HIS A 391 -37.84 1.43 7.34
CA HIS A 391 -39.30 1.33 7.31
C HIS A 391 -39.78 0.37 8.40
N HIS A 392 -40.28 0.93 9.50
CA HIS A 392 -40.86 0.22 10.63
C HIS A 392 -42.40 0.24 10.57
N ASP A 393 -43.03 -0.46 9.62
CA ASP A 393 -44.49 -0.63 9.70
C ASP A 393 -44.86 -1.67 10.77
N ASP A 394 -45.96 -1.41 11.49
CA ASP A 394 -46.34 -2.10 12.74
C ASP A 394 -46.61 -3.62 12.59
N HIS A 395 -46.78 -4.14 11.37
CA HIS A 395 -46.85 -5.59 11.13
C HIS A 395 -46.54 -5.96 9.68
N PHE A 396 -45.47 -6.70 9.46
CA PHE A 396 -45.23 -7.39 8.20
C PHE A 396 -45.55 -8.89 8.36
N ASP A 397 -46.40 -9.42 7.48
CA ASP A 397 -46.85 -10.83 7.49
C ASP A 397 -45.72 -11.85 7.20
N ASP A 398 -44.53 -11.36 6.85
CA ASP A 398 -43.34 -12.13 6.51
C ASP A 398 -42.35 -12.28 7.68
N CYS A 399 -42.80 -11.91 8.89
CA CYS A 399 -42.04 -11.93 10.14
C CYS A 399 -40.84 -10.96 10.20
N THR A 400 -40.72 -9.96 9.32
CA THR A 400 -39.60 -9.01 9.38
C THR A 400 -39.85 -7.83 10.31
N ASP A 401 -38.79 -7.35 10.99
CA ASP A 401 -38.80 -6.14 11.84
C ASP A 401 -38.52 -4.86 11.02
N GLY A 402 -39.01 -4.83 9.78
CA GLY A 402 -38.88 -3.72 8.84
C GLY A 402 -37.84 -3.90 7.74
N TYR A 403 -37.84 -2.90 6.84
CA TYR A 403 -37.04 -2.88 5.62
C TYR A 403 -36.11 -1.67 5.59
N LEU A 404 -34.89 -1.86 5.10
CA LEU A 404 -33.99 -0.77 4.72
C LEU A 404 -33.63 -0.92 3.26
N PHE A 405 -33.77 0.15 2.49
CA PHE A 405 -33.33 0.24 1.11
C PHE A 405 -32.18 1.24 1.02
N SER A 406 -31.06 0.87 0.39
CA SER A 406 -29.93 1.80 0.23
C SER A 406 -29.03 1.39 -0.92
N ARG A 407 -28.30 2.36 -1.50
CA ARG A 407 -27.15 2.10 -2.38
C ARG A 407 -25.83 2.03 -1.59
N ASP A 408 -25.83 2.56 -0.37
CA ASP A 408 -24.67 2.57 0.51
C ASP A 408 -24.47 1.17 1.10
N THR A 409 -23.52 0.44 0.53
CA THR A 409 -23.18 -0.92 0.99
C THR A 409 -22.63 -0.94 2.41
N GLN A 410 -21.98 0.14 2.85
CA GLN A 410 -21.48 0.27 4.22
C GLN A 410 -22.65 0.41 5.19
N LEU A 411 -23.66 1.23 4.85
CA LEU A 411 -24.87 1.35 5.65
C LEU A 411 -25.59 0.00 5.79
N ILE A 412 -25.73 -0.73 4.68
CA ILE A 412 -26.35 -2.07 4.62
C ILE A 412 -25.59 -3.07 5.50
N ALA A 413 -24.27 -3.17 5.32
CA ALA A 413 -23.43 -4.08 6.10
C ALA A 413 -23.45 -3.74 7.60
N ASN A 414 -23.35 -2.46 7.94
CA ASN A 414 -23.41 -1.99 9.32
C ASN A 414 -24.77 -2.25 9.97
N ALA A 415 -25.86 -2.14 9.21
CA ALA A 415 -27.20 -2.46 9.72
C ALA A 415 -27.32 -3.95 10.09
N CYS A 416 -26.77 -4.85 9.29
CA CYS A 416 -26.72 -6.28 9.60
C CYS A 416 -25.85 -6.57 10.84
N VAL A 417 -24.63 -6.02 10.90
CA VAL A 417 -23.73 -6.21 12.06
C VAL A 417 -24.35 -5.65 13.34
N ALA A 418 -24.90 -4.45 13.28
CA ALA A 418 -25.58 -3.84 14.42
C ALA A 418 -26.77 -4.67 14.91
N TRP A 419 -27.52 -5.31 13.99
CA TRP A 419 -28.62 -6.19 14.34
C TRP A 419 -28.16 -7.39 15.18
N PHE A 420 -27.13 -8.12 14.75
CA PHE A 420 -26.63 -9.27 15.51
C PHE A 420 -26.07 -8.85 16.86
N ARG A 421 -25.25 -7.79 16.88
CA ARG A 421 -24.63 -7.25 18.08
C ARG A 421 -25.66 -6.78 19.13
N GLN A 422 -26.72 -6.09 18.71
CA GLN A 422 -27.76 -5.59 19.62
C GLN A 422 -28.56 -6.71 20.29
N ASN A 423 -28.65 -7.88 19.65
CA ASN A 423 -29.40 -9.02 20.16
C ASN A 423 -28.52 -10.07 20.85
N GLY A 424 -27.25 -9.76 21.11
CA GLY A 424 -26.33 -10.66 21.81
C GLY A 424 -25.93 -11.90 21.01
N VAL A 425 -26.19 -11.91 19.70
CA VAL A 425 -25.64 -12.88 18.77
C VAL A 425 -24.23 -12.44 18.43
N THR A 426 -23.30 -13.38 18.39
CA THR A 426 -21.93 -13.09 17.96
C THR A 426 -21.94 -12.54 16.54
N ASP A 427 -21.25 -11.43 16.35
CA ASP A 427 -20.98 -10.78 15.08
C ASP A 427 -19.66 -11.26 14.45
N GLU A 428 -19.00 -12.24 15.08
CA GLU A 428 -17.87 -12.96 14.52
C GLU A 428 -18.32 -13.74 13.28
N ARG A 429 -17.70 -13.46 12.13
CA ARG A 429 -18.02 -14.15 10.87
C ARG A 429 -17.95 -15.68 10.98
N SER A 430 -17.03 -16.23 11.77
CA SER A 430 -16.88 -17.67 11.99
C SER A 430 -18.10 -18.32 12.62
N ALA A 431 -18.89 -17.54 13.37
CA ALA A 431 -20.09 -17.99 14.05
C ALA A 431 -21.39 -17.58 13.34
N LEU A 432 -21.30 -16.72 12.32
CA LEU A 432 -22.40 -16.42 11.39
C LEU A 432 -22.43 -17.43 10.23
N GLY A 433 -23.53 -18.15 10.10
CA GLY A 433 -23.88 -18.89 8.90
C GLY A 433 -24.25 -17.92 7.77
N CYS A 434 -23.77 -18.20 6.55
CA CYS A 434 -24.06 -17.40 5.37
C CYS A 434 -24.42 -18.29 4.17
N SER A 435 -25.55 -17.99 3.52
CA SER A 435 -25.98 -18.64 2.28
C SER A 435 -26.14 -17.62 1.16
N TYR A 436 -25.84 -18.03 -0.07
CA TYR A 436 -25.97 -17.21 -1.28
C TYR A 436 -26.88 -17.93 -2.27
N GLU A 437 -27.89 -17.23 -2.77
CA GLU A 437 -28.80 -17.75 -3.79
C GLU A 437 -28.82 -16.79 -4.99
N PHE A 438 -28.40 -17.30 -6.15
CA PHE A 438 -28.34 -16.55 -7.40
C PHE A 438 -29.60 -16.79 -8.23
N VAL A 439 -29.98 -15.80 -9.03
CA VAL A 439 -31.07 -15.96 -10.01
C VAL A 439 -30.74 -17.04 -11.05
N ASP A 440 -31.73 -17.86 -11.37
CA ASP A 440 -31.63 -18.82 -12.47
C ASP A 440 -31.75 -18.10 -13.82
N GLU A 441 -30.77 -18.31 -14.70
CA GLU A 441 -30.90 -17.92 -16.11
C GLU A 441 -31.65 -19.01 -16.89
N LEU A 442 -32.86 -18.68 -17.35
CA LEU A 442 -33.57 -19.56 -18.28
C LEU A 442 -32.84 -19.61 -19.64
N PRO A 443 -32.77 -20.78 -20.30
CA PRO A 443 -32.17 -20.89 -21.62
C PRO A 443 -32.81 -19.90 -22.60
N ARG A 444 -32.02 -18.94 -23.10
CA ARG A 444 -32.46 -18.04 -24.17
C ARG A 444 -32.24 -18.77 -25.50
N THR A 445 -33.31 -18.95 -26.27
CA THR A 445 -33.16 -19.36 -27.67
C THR A 445 -32.61 -18.16 -28.43
N SER A 446 -31.49 -18.38 -29.13
CA SER A 446 -30.79 -17.37 -29.93
C SER A 446 -31.56 -16.97 -31.17
#